data_AF-A0A1B9P2B6-F1
#
_entry.id   AF-A0A1B9P2B6-F1
#
_cell.length_a   1.000
_cell.length_b   1.000
_cell.length_c   1.000
_cell.angle_alpha   90.00
_cell.angle_beta   90.00
_cell.angle_gamma   90.00
#
_symmetry.space_group_name_H-M   'P 1'
#
loop_
_entity.id
_entity.type
_entity.pdbx_description
1 polymer ?
#
loop_
_entity_poly.entity_id
_entity_poly.type
_entity_poly.pdbx_seq_one_letter_code
_entity_poly.pdbx_strand_id
1 'polypeptide(L)'
;MPKRVGNEKHFSELNLPKPVITDSSILIESERWHYQLNIVEKDEQNLHVCFIDKALKGSYNAQSSMILRKYGNEYVAISMKSNACDNFAL
;
A
#
# COMPACT_ATOMS: atom_id res chain seq x y z
N MET A 1 20.67 3.39 8.11
CA MET A 1 19.23 3.72 7.89
C MET A 1 19.16 5.03 7.13
N PRO A 2 18.24 5.19 6.16
CA PRO A 2 17.99 6.48 5.51
C PRO A 2 17.67 7.53 6.58
N LYS A 3 18.28 8.72 6.46
CA LYS A 3 18.14 9.78 7.45
C LYS A 3 16.76 10.42 7.28
N ARG A 4 15.88 10.25 8.27
CA ARG A 4 14.55 10.85 8.29
C ARG A 4 14.66 12.37 8.21
N VAL A 5 14.03 12.99 7.21
CA VAL A 5 13.97 14.44 7.06
C VAL A 5 12.76 14.87 7.88
N GLY A 6 12.95 15.59 8.99
CA GLY A 6 12.01 15.75 10.12
C GLY A 6 10.62 16.37 9.87
N ASN A 7 10.09 16.32 8.64
CA ASN A 7 8.73 16.71 8.24
C ASN A 7 7.95 15.53 7.61
N GLU A 8 8.38 14.29 7.84
CA GLU A 8 7.64 13.11 7.39
C GLU A 8 6.33 13.00 8.16
N LYS A 9 5.20 12.98 7.45
CA LYS A 9 3.90 12.69 8.08
C LYS A 9 3.80 11.21 8.40
N HIS A 10 3.44 10.88 9.63
CA HIS A 10 3.13 9.52 10.02
C HIS A 10 1.70 9.15 9.60
N PHE A 11 1.44 7.87 9.32
CA PHE A 11 0.07 7.39 8.98
C PHE A 11 -0.96 7.77 10.06
N SER A 12 -0.55 7.81 11.33
CA SER A 12 -1.39 8.25 12.46
C SER A 12 -1.77 9.73 12.43
N GLU A 13 -1.01 10.57 11.72
CA GLU A 13 -1.25 12.00 11.56
C GLU A 13 -2.12 12.30 10.35
N LEU A 14 -2.24 11.33 9.44
CA LEU A 14 -3.22 11.37 8.38
C LEU A 14 -4.55 10.95 9.01
N ASN A 15 -5.54 11.84 8.99
CA ASN A 15 -6.88 11.59 9.55
C ASN A 15 -7.65 10.63 8.61
N LEU A 16 -7.10 9.44 8.42
CA LEU A 16 -7.56 8.43 7.49
C LEU A 16 -8.72 7.65 8.11
N PRO A 17 -9.70 7.25 7.30
CA PRO A 17 -10.75 6.35 7.76
C PRO A 17 -10.15 5.02 8.22
N LYS A 18 -10.87 4.36 9.15
CA LYS A 18 -10.42 3.07 9.68
C LYS A 18 -10.29 2.06 8.53
N PRO A 19 -9.14 1.37 8.41
CA PRO A 19 -8.96 0.37 7.38
C PRO A 19 -9.89 -0.83 7.60
N VAL A 20 -10.41 -1.39 6.52
CA VAL A 20 -10.98 -2.74 6.48
C VAL A 20 -9.85 -3.69 6.10
N ILE A 21 -9.50 -4.58 7.02
CA ILE A 21 -8.39 -5.53 6.85
C ILE A 21 -8.96 -6.93 6.68
N THR A 22 -8.52 -7.62 5.64
CA THR A 22 -8.78 -9.04 5.38
C THR A 22 -7.45 -9.79 5.29
N ASP A 23 -7.51 -11.11 5.15
CA ASP A 23 -6.31 -11.94 4.99
C ASP A 23 -5.53 -11.64 3.71
N SER A 24 -6.17 -11.05 2.69
CA SER A 24 -5.59 -10.78 1.38
C SER A 24 -5.56 -9.29 1.00
N SER A 25 -6.18 -8.41 1.79
CA SER A 25 -6.24 -6.99 1.43
C SER A 25 -6.39 -6.04 2.62
N ILE A 26 -5.95 -4.80 2.40
CA ILE A 26 -6.20 -3.66 3.29
C ILE A 26 -6.86 -2.58 2.43
N LEU A 27 -8.08 -2.17 2.81
CA LEU A 27 -8.84 -1.12 2.14
C LEU A 27 -8.99 0.08 3.07
N ILE A 28 -8.64 1.26 2.59
CA ILE A 28 -8.89 2.55 3.25
C ILE A 28 -9.68 3.40 2.27
N GLU A 29 -10.97 3.60 2.56
CA GLU A 29 -11.87 4.37 1.70
C GLU A 29 -12.45 5.57 2.44
N SER A 30 -12.36 6.74 1.82
CA SER A 30 -12.93 8.00 2.27
C SER A 30 -13.89 8.54 1.22
N GLU A 31 -14.54 9.68 1.45
CA GLU A 31 -15.42 10.30 0.44
C GLU A 31 -14.72 10.69 -0.88
N ARG A 32 -13.38 10.82 -0.86
CA ARG A 32 -12.61 11.34 -2.01
C ARG A 32 -11.54 10.39 -2.51
N TRP A 33 -11.09 9.47 -1.68
CA TRP A 33 -9.94 8.61 -1.96
C TRP A 33 -10.25 7.16 -1.65
N HIS A 34 -9.76 6.29 -2.51
CA HIS A 34 -9.76 4.85 -2.39
C HIS A 34 -8.31 4.37 -2.43
N TYR A 35 -7.84 3.85 -1.30
CA TYR A 35 -6.53 3.23 -1.17
C TYR A 35 -6.72 1.75 -0.90
N GLN A 36 -6.11 0.89 -1.69
CA GLN A 36 -6.22 -0.55 -1.52
C GLN A 36 -4.86 -1.21 -1.68
N LEU A 37 -4.46 -2.03 -0.70
CA LEU A 37 -3.33 -2.93 -0.81
C LEU A 37 -3.88 -4.34 -1.01
N ASN A 38 -3.59 -4.95 -2.14
CA ASN A 38 -3.93 -6.33 -2.44
C ASN A 38 -2.67 -7.19 -2.36
N ILE A 39 -2.68 -8.19 -1.48
CA ILE A 39 -1.62 -9.19 -1.41
C ILE A 39 -1.85 -10.17 -2.57
N VAL A 40 -0.95 -10.12 -3.56
CA VAL A 40 -1.05 -10.96 -4.76
C VAL A 40 -0.20 -12.23 -4.65
N GLU A 41 0.91 -12.15 -3.92
CA GLU A 41 1.79 -13.28 -3.69
C GLU A 41 2.47 -13.15 -2.32
N LYS A 42 2.76 -14.29 -1.71
CA LYS A 42 3.52 -14.39 -0.46
C LYS A 42 4.63 -15.41 -0.66
N ASP A 43 5.87 -14.95 -0.52
CA ASP A 43 7.04 -15.83 -0.44
C ASP A 43 7.47 -16.01 1.03
N GLU A 44 8.56 -16.73 1.28
CA GLU A 44 9.03 -17.05 2.64
C GLU A 44 9.29 -15.80 3.51
N GLN A 45 9.61 -14.66 2.90
CA GLN A 45 10.04 -13.45 3.64
C GLN A 45 9.29 -12.18 3.24
N ASN A 46 8.58 -12.19 2.10
CA ASN A 46 8.01 -11.00 1.50
C ASN A 46 6.54 -11.20 1.12
N LEU A 47 5.80 -10.10 1.18
CA LEU A 47 4.47 -9.96 0.62
C LEU A 47 4.60 -9.08 -0.62
N HIS A 48 4.20 -9.63 -1.76
CA HIS A 48 4.07 -8.86 -2.99
C HIS A 48 2.66 -8.29 -2.99
N VAL A 49 2.58 -6.97 -3.06
CA VAL A 49 1.31 -6.24 -2.96
C VAL A 49 1.12 -5.29 -4.12
N CYS A 50 -0.12 -5.19 -4.59
CA CYS A 50 -0.56 -4.15 -5.50
C CYS A 50 -1.25 -3.06 -4.70
N PHE A 51 -0.64 -1.88 -4.73
CA PHE A 51 -1.19 -0.68 -4.12
C PHE A 51 -1.95 0.12 -5.17
N ILE A 52 -3.23 0.33 -4.91
CA ILE A 52 -4.12 1.19 -5.69
C ILE A 52 -4.28 2.49 -4.93
N ASP A 53 -4.04 3.60 -5.63
CA ASP A 53 -4.26 4.96 -5.17
C ASP A 53 -5.18 5.65 -6.18
N LYS A 54 -6.45 5.79 -5.82
CA LYS A 54 -7.51 6.24 -6.71
C LYS A 54 -8.30 7.38 -6.10
N ALA A 55 -8.52 8.43 -6.89
CA ALA A 55 -9.49 9.46 -6.56
C ALA A 55 -10.90 8.96 -6.91
N LEU A 56 -11.83 9.01 -5.95
CA LEU A 56 -13.25 8.72 -6.20
C LEU A 56 -13.94 9.85 -6.98
N LYS A 57 -13.37 11.06 -6.91
CA LYS A 57 -13.81 12.24 -7.67
C LYS A 57 -12.66 12.69 -8.56
N GLY A 58 -12.76 12.45 -9.85
CA GLY A 58 -11.73 12.78 -10.85
C GLY A 58 -11.27 11.55 -11.63
N SER A 59 -10.25 11.74 -12.48
CA SER A 59 -9.70 10.69 -13.34
C SER A 59 -8.42 10.04 -12.80
N TYR A 60 -7.91 10.50 -11.65
CA TYR A 60 -6.68 9.95 -11.08
C TYR A 60 -6.91 8.53 -10.58
N ASN A 61 -6.17 7.60 -11.16
CA ASN A 61 -6.16 6.19 -10.81
C ASN A 61 -4.76 5.65 -11.07
N ALA A 62 -4.01 5.41 -10.01
CA ALA A 62 -2.66 4.88 -10.08
C ALA A 62 -2.61 3.50 -9.41
N GLN A 63 -1.83 2.61 -10.01
CA GLN A 63 -1.49 1.33 -9.43
C GLN A 63 0.03 1.22 -9.37
N SER A 64 0.54 0.72 -8.26
CA SER A 64 1.97 0.50 -8.06
C SER A 64 2.20 -0.82 -7.36
N SER A 65 3.24 -1.51 -7.79
CA SER A 65 3.67 -2.75 -7.16
C SER A 65 4.62 -2.45 -6.01
N MET A 66 4.47 -3.19 -4.92
CA MET A 66 5.28 -3.01 -3.72
C MET A 66 5.62 -4.37 -3.11
N ILE A 67 6.80 -4.46 -2.53
CA ILE A 67 7.22 -5.63 -1.76
C ILE A 67 7.33 -5.19 -0.30
N LEU A 68 6.54 -5.82 0.56
CA LEU A 68 6.58 -5.63 2.01
C LEU A 68 7.36 -6.77 2.65
N ARG A 69 8.24 -6.44 3.60
CA ARG A 69 8.92 -7.43 4.44
C ARG A 69 8.61 -7.19 5.90
N LYS A 70 8.37 -8.28 6.63
CA LYS A 70 8.14 -8.22 8.07
C LYS A 70 9.47 -8.10 8.82
N TYR A 71 9.57 -7.10 9.68
CA TYR A 71 10.67 -6.91 10.63
C TYR A 71 10.08 -6.80 12.04
N GLY A 72 10.17 -7.88 12.82
CA GLY A 72 9.53 -7.95 14.14
C GLY A 72 8.00 -7.80 14.02
N ASN A 73 7.45 -6.73 14.60
CA ASN A 73 6.01 -6.43 14.57
C ASN A 73 5.60 -5.46 13.46
N GLU A 74 6.53 -5.00 12.64
CA GLU A 74 6.29 -3.99 11.61
C GLU A 74 6.46 -4.60 10.21
N TYR A 75 5.71 -4.07 9.23
CA TYR A 75 5.95 -4.32 7.82
C TYR A 75 6.61 -3.09 7.19
N VAL A 76 7.66 -3.31 6.42
CA VAL A 76 8.41 -2.25 5.74
C VAL A 76 8.36 -2.49 4.24
N ALA A 77 8.04 -1.45 3.48
CA ALA A 77 8.17 -1.47 2.03
C ALA A 77 9.65 -1.47 1.64
N ILE A 78 10.12 -2.57 1.04
CA ILE A 78 11.53 -2.75 0.63
C ILE A 78 11.74 -2.53 -0.87
N SER A 79 10.66 -2.56 -1.67
CA SER A 79 10.69 -2.19 -3.09
C SER A 79 9.35 -1.60 -3.51
N MET A 80 9.39 -0.59 -4.39
CA MET A 80 8.24 0.02 -5.08
C MET A 80 8.21 -0.37 -6.58
N LYS A 81 9.01 -1.35 -6.97
CA LYS A 81 9.09 -1.88 -8.33
C LYS A 81 9.12 -3.41 -8.26
N SER A 82 8.01 -4.03 -8.65
CA SER A 82 7.93 -5.46 -8.95
C SER A 82 6.95 -5.73 -10.10
N ASN A 83 7.04 -6.89 -10.72
CA ASN A 83 6.11 -7.30 -11.78
C ASN A 83 4.82 -7.92 -11.22
N ALA A 84 4.60 -7.80 -9.90
CA ALA A 84 3.51 -8.47 -9.21
C ALA A 84 2.11 -7.97 -9.64
N CYS A 85 2.04 -6.78 -10.25
CA CYS A 85 0.80 -6.12 -10.61
C CYS A 85 0.50 -6.09 -12.11
N ASP A 86 1.32 -6.77 -12.93
CA ASP A 86 1.19 -6.76 -14.38
C ASP A 86 -0.14 -7.40 -14.84
N ASN A 87 -0.71 -8.31 -14.04
CA ASN A 87 -2.01 -8.92 -14.30
C ASN A 87 -3.22 -8.08 -13.83
N PHE A 88 -2.99 -6.94 -13.17
CA PHE A 88 -4.05 -6.08 -12.61
C PHE A 88 -4.06 -4.69 -13.25
N ALA A 89 -3.22 -4.43 -14.26
CA ALA A 89 -3.30 -3.21 -15.06
C ALA A 89 -4.49 -3.34 -16.04
N LEU A 90 -5.60 -2.68 -15.72
CA LEU A 90 -6.73 -2.46 -16.64
C LEU A 90 -6.44 -1.28 -17.57
#